data_AF-A0A9D2L3N4-F1
#
_entry.id   AF-A0A9D2L3N4-F1
#
_cell.length_a   1.000
_cell.length_b   1.000
_cell.length_c   1.000
_cell.angle_alpha   90.00
_cell.angle_beta   90.00
_cell.angle_gamma   90.00
#
_symmetry.space_group_name_H-M   'P 1'
#
loop_
_entity.id
_entity.type
_entity.pdbx_description
1 polymer ?
#
loop_
_entity_poly.entity_id
_entity_poly.type
_entity_poly.pdbx_seq_one_letter_code
_entity_poly.pdbx_strand_id
1 'polypeptide(L)'
;MTFEEYSKTEIFRREQRRLARSKRTGYIGLALCLVGTACLVAAGFLIADEGVTYPPWRLALLIVCTVLGLAAFGAEVFLSVFASDRKDDGVSRRPAFSAALLLYAREYLSDGWQAQNGSVSFDMDFPKVEKGKALSSFFLVREAREEISLAQFGEGVDLMDGYALALFGLFSWLEKTGISVTEISYRVMENGLATRRRNNGKFVLYAGGKWTLSGRSFRASYRRIVKYARRKGLLTE
;
A
#
# COMPACT_ATOMS: atom_id res chain seq x y z
N MET A 1 -18.78 -9.28 14.30
CA MET A 1 -18.41 -10.31 13.30
C MET A 1 -16.93 -10.60 13.45
N THR A 2 -16.51 -11.88 13.39
CA THR A 2 -15.08 -12.25 13.45
C THR A 2 -14.40 -12.08 12.09
N PHE A 3 -13.08 -12.06 12.06
CA PHE A 3 -12.35 -12.08 10.79
C PHE A 3 -12.66 -13.35 10.00
N GLU A 4 -12.75 -14.50 10.66
CA GLU A 4 -13.06 -15.77 10.02
C GLU A 4 -14.42 -15.73 9.30
N GLU A 5 -15.45 -15.20 9.96
CA GLU A 5 -16.76 -14.99 9.36
C GLU A 5 -16.69 -14.04 8.16
N TYR A 6 -15.98 -12.92 8.29
CA TYR A 6 -15.90 -11.91 7.23
C TYR A 6 -15.13 -12.40 6.00
N SER A 7 -14.06 -13.17 6.21
CA SER A 7 -13.21 -13.73 5.15
C SER A 7 -13.97 -14.69 4.21
N LYS A 8 -15.04 -15.32 4.72
CA LYS A 8 -15.90 -16.23 3.95
C LYS A 8 -16.94 -15.48 3.10
N THR A 9 -17.11 -14.17 3.31
CA THR A 9 -18.11 -13.36 2.58
C THR A 9 -17.73 -13.14 1.11
N GLU A 10 -18.75 -13.08 0.26
CA GLU A 10 -18.58 -12.78 -1.17
C GLU A 10 -17.97 -11.39 -1.41
N ILE A 11 -18.22 -10.43 -0.50
CA ILE A 11 -17.65 -9.09 -0.55
C ILE A 11 -16.12 -9.14 -0.46
N PHE A 12 -15.59 -9.90 0.51
CA PHE A 12 -14.15 -10.05 0.69
C PHE A 12 -13.51 -10.84 -0.47
N ARG A 13 -14.14 -11.94 -0.91
CA ARG A 13 -13.66 -12.75 -2.05
C ARG A 13 -13.58 -11.95 -3.36
N ARG A 14 -14.55 -11.07 -3.61
CA ARG A 14 -14.53 -10.17 -4.78
C ARG A 14 -13.37 -9.18 -4.73
N GLU A 15 -13.07 -8.64 -3.55
CA GLU A 15 -11.93 -7.73 -3.38
C GLU A 15 -10.57 -8.44 -3.50
N GLN A 16 -10.41 -9.64 -2.95
CA GLN A 16 -9.19 -10.45 -3.16
C GLN A 16 -8.92 -10.69 -4.66
N ARG A 17 -9.93 -11.12 -5.42
CA ARG A 17 -9.80 -11.33 -6.87
C ARG A 17 -9.46 -10.04 -7.61
N ARG A 18 -9.94 -8.89 -7.14
CA ARG A 18 -9.64 -7.57 -7.73
C ARG A 18 -8.23 -7.10 -7.40
N LEU A 19 -7.75 -7.30 -6.17
CA LEU A 19 -6.38 -6.99 -5.76
C LEU A 19 -5.34 -7.75 -6.59
N ALA A 20 -5.56 -9.05 -6.79
CA ALA A 20 -4.73 -9.87 -7.67
C ALA A 20 -4.71 -9.37 -9.14
N ARG A 21 -5.85 -8.92 -9.68
CA ARG A 21 -5.94 -8.38 -11.05
C ARG A 21 -5.31 -6.99 -11.20
N SER A 22 -5.48 -6.10 -10.22
CA SER A 22 -5.02 -4.71 -10.26
C SER A 22 -3.50 -4.58 -10.40
N LYS A 23 -2.72 -5.43 -9.70
CA LYS A 23 -1.26 -5.46 -9.83
C LYS A 23 -0.83 -5.78 -11.27
N ARG A 24 -1.55 -6.66 -11.97
CA ARG A 24 -1.21 -7.08 -13.35
C ARG A 24 -1.41 -5.95 -14.36
N THR A 25 -2.44 -5.11 -14.20
CA THR A 25 -2.72 -3.98 -15.11
C THR A 25 -1.82 -2.77 -14.91
N GLY A 26 -1.30 -2.54 -13.69
CA GLY A 26 -0.37 -1.44 -13.42
C GLY A 26 0.98 -1.58 -14.15
N TYR A 27 1.51 -2.80 -14.24
CA TYR A 27 2.75 -3.07 -14.99
C TYR A 27 2.57 -2.92 -16.50
N ILE A 28 1.39 -3.26 -17.03
CA ILE A 28 1.06 -3.11 -18.45
C ILE A 28 0.99 -1.61 -18.81
N GLY A 29 0.36 -0.79 -17.96
CA GLY A 29 0.32 0.66 -18.15
C GLY A 29 1.73 1.29 -18.12
N LEU A 30 2.56 0.93 -17.15
CA LEU A 30 3.94 1.44 -17.05
C LEU A 30 4.81 0.99 -18.25
N ALA A 31 4.68 -0.26 -18.69
CA ALA A 31 5.39 -0.77 -19.86
C ALA A 31 4.97 -0.03 -21.14
N LEU A 32 3.67 0.26 -21.31
CA LEU A 32 3.17 1.04 -22.44
C LEU A 32 3.69 2.49 -22.43
N CYS A 33 3.76 3.15 -21.27
CA CYS A 33 4.36 4.48 -21.15
C CYS A 33 5.85 4.49 -21.53
N LEU A 34 6.61 3.49 -21.09
CA LEU A 34 8.04 3.39 -21.41
C LEU A 34 8.28 3.15 -22.90
N VAL A 35 7.47 2.29 -23.54
CA VAL A 35 7.53 2.05 -24.98
C VAL A 35 7.12 3.28 -25.78
N GLY A 36 6.02 3.96 -25.39
CA GLY A 36 5.56 5.19 -26.04
C GLY A 36 6.60 6.31 -25.95
N THR A 37 7.23 6.47 -24.78
CA THR A 37 8.31 7.46 -24.57
C THR A 37 9.54 7.14 -25.42
N ALA A 38 9.94 5.86 -25.48
CA ALA A 38 11.06 5.43 -26.32
C ALA A 38 10.81 5.69 -27.81
N CYS A 39 9.59 5.46 -28.30
CA CYS A 39 9.21 5.76 -29.69
C CYS A 39 9.25 7.26 -30.01
N LEU A 40 8.80 8.13 -29.10
CA LEU A 40 8.84 9.58 -29.28
C LEU A 40 10.27 10.13 -29.24
N VAL A 41 11.13 9.59 -28.36
CA VAL A 41 12.55 9.93 -28.32
C VAL A 41 13.25 9.51 -29.62
N ALA A 42 12.99 8.30 -30.13
CA ALA A 42 13.52 7.84 -31.41
C ALA A 42 13.07 8.72 -32.59
N ALA A 43 11.80 9.17 -32.60
CA ALA A 43 11.30 10.11 -33.60
C ALA A 43 12.02 11.48 -33.51
N GLY A 44 12.28 11.98 -32.29
CA GLY A 44 13.04 13.21 -32.07
C GLY A 44 14.49 13.12 -32.59
N PHE A 45 15.17 11.99 -32.37
CA PHE A 45 16.51 11.76 -32.92
C PHE A 45 16.53 11.70 -34.45
N LEU A 46 15.47 11.20 -35.09
CA LEU A 46 15.36 11.17 -36.56
C LEU A 46 15.11 12.56 -37.17
N ILE A 47 14.56 13.50 -36.40
CA ILE A 47 14.31 14.89 -36.82
C ILE A 47 15.56 15.76 -36.61
N ALA A 48 16.32 15.54 -35.53
CA ALA A 48 17.50 16.33 -35.19
C ALA A 48 18.75 16.05 -36.06
N ASP A 49 18.72 15.04 -36.93
CA ASP A 49 19.77 14.71 -37.88
C ASP A 49 19.63 15.59 -39.15
N GLU A 50 19.89 16.89 -39.00
CA GLU A 50 19.69 17.96 -40.03
C GLU A 50 20.65 17.89 -41.24
N GLY A 51 21.36 16.78 -41.46
CA GLY A 51 22.46 16.71 -42.43
C GLY A 51 22.25 15.88 -43.70
N VAL A 52 21.15 15.13 -43.85
CA VAL A 52 21.07 14.08 -44.88
C VAL A 52 19.77 14.15 -45.67
N THR A 53 19.89 14.20 -47.01
CA THR A 53 18.79 14.04 -47.97
C THR A 53 17.94 12.83 -47.59
N TYR A 54 16.70 13.07 -47.15
CA TYR A 54 15.86 12.06 -46.52
C TYR A 54 15.51 10.91 -47.49
N PRO A 55 15.98 9.67 -47.23
CA PRO A 55 15.49 8.51 -47.95
C PRO A 55 14.01 8.28 -47.63
N PRO A 56 13.18 7.81 -48.58
CA PRO A 56 11.75 7.61 -48.37
C PRO A 56 11.44 6.66 -47.20
N TRP A 57 12.34 5.73 -46.88
CA TRP A 57 12.20 4.83 -45.73
C TRP A 57 12.34 5.54 -44.37
N ARG A 58 13.14 6.62 -44.26
CA ARG A 58 13.25 7.40 -43.01
C ARG A 58 11.95 8.17 -42.73
N LEU A 59 11.32 8.70 -43.79
CA LEU A 59 10.03 9.39 -43.68
C LEU A 59 8.91 8.42 -43.27
N ALA A 60 8.89 7.21 -43.85
CA ALA A 60 7.97 6.15 -43.46
C ALA A 60 8.19 5.72 -41.99
N LEU A 61 9.45 5.57 -41.56
CA LEU A 61 9.80 5.22 -40.17
C LEU A 61 9.34 6.31 -39.18
N LEU A 62 9.53 7.58 -39.53
CA LEU A 62 9.12 8.72 -38.72
C LEU A 62 7.59 8.78 -38.57
N ILE A 63 6.85 8.56 -39.67
CA ILE A 63 5.38 8.46 -39.63
C ILE A 63 4.95 7.30 -38.75
N VAL A 64 5.56 6.11 -38.89
CA VAL A 64 5.23 4.93 -38.07
C VAL A 64 5.52 5.19 -36.59
N CYS A 65 6.69 5.74 -36.24
CA CYS A 65 7.04 6.08 -34.85
C CYS A 65 6.11 7.14 -34.26
N THR A 66 5.71 8.14 -35.05
CA THR A 66 4.80 9.20 -34.62
C THR A 66 3.38 8.66 -34.42
N VAL A 67 2.89 7.82 -35.32
CA VAL A 67 1.57 7.17 -35.22
C VAL A 67 1.53 6.19 -34.05
N LEU A 68 2.58 5.39 -33.84
CA LEU A 68 2.68 4.49 -32.68
C LEU A 68 2.81 5.27 -31.36
N GLY A 69 3.58 6.36 -31.35
CA GLY A 69 3.68 7.25 -30.18
C GLY A 69 2.35 7.92 -29.84
N LEU A 70 1.63 8.44 -30.84
CA LEU A 70 0.28 9.01 -30.67
C LEU A 70 -0.76 7.97 -30.29
N ALA A 71 -0.69 6.75 -30.83
CA ALA A 71 -1.58 5.66 -30.44
C ALA A 71 -1.30 5.17 -29.01
N ALA A 72 -0.04 5.10 -28.60
CA ALA A 72 0.35 4.80 -27.23
C ALA A 72 -0.10 5.91 -26.26
N PHE A 73 0.08 7.18 -26.63
CA PHE A 73 -0.40 8.32 -25.86
C PHE A 73 -1.93 8.37 -25.80
N GLY A 74 -2.62 8.10 -26.91
CA GLY A 74 -4.08 8.01 -26.96
C GLY A 74 -4.61 6.84 -26.13
N ALA A 75 -3.94 5.68 -26.15
CA ALA A 75 -4.23 4.56 -25.27
C ALA A 75 -3.94 4.89 -23.81
N GLU A 76 -2.93 5.71 -23.51
CA GLU A 76 -2.63 6.20 -22.16
C GLU A 76 -3.67 7.21 -21.68
N VAL A 77 -4.11 8.14 -22.53
CA VAL A 77 -5.20 9.08 -22.22
C VAL A 77 -6.51 8.31 -22.04
N PHE A 78 -6.81 7.34 -22.89
CA PHE A 78 -7.99 6.48 -22.75
C PHE A 78 -7.91 5.62 -21.48
N LEU A 79 -6.78 4.95 -21.23
CA LEU A 79 -6.55 4.19 -20.01
C LEU A 79 -6.53 5.09 -18.79
N SER A 80 -6.06 6.33 -18.87
CA SER A 80 -6.02 7.27 -17.74
C SER A 80 -7.34 7.99 -17.51
N VAL A 81 -8.22 8.12 -18.50
CA VAL A 81 -9.61 8.61 -18.35
C VAL A 81 -10.52 7.48 -17.83
N PHE A 82 -10.40 6.26 -18.37
CA PHE A 82 -11.08 5.09 -17.81
C PHE A 82 -10.46 4.58 -16.50
N ALA A 83 -9.19 4.91 -16.24
CA ALA A 83 -8.57 4.77 -14.94
C ALA A 83 -8.70 6.04 -14.08
N SER A 84 -9.20 7.17 -14.59
CA SER A 84 -9.55 8.38 -13.82
C SER A 84 -10.84 8.12 -13.06
N ASP A 85 -11.79 7.44 -13.70
CA ASP A 85 -12.90 6.75 -13.04
C ASP A 85 -12.44 5.58 -12.12
N ARG A 86 -11.12 5.33 -12.06
CA ARG A 86 -10.45 4.42 -11.12
C ARG A 86 -9.42 5.10 -10.20
N LYS A 87 -9.16 6.42 -10.33
CA LYS A 87 -8.01 7.10 -9.66
C LYS A 87 -8.43 7.82 -8.38
N ASP A 88 -9.73 8.10 -8.22
CA ASP A 88 -10.30 8.50 -6.93
C ASP A 88 -10.53 7.31 -5.98
N ASP A 89 -10.21 6.10 -6.43
CA ASP A 89 -10.47 4.88 -5.67
C ASP A 89 -9.32 4.38 -4.80
N GLY A 90 -8.17 5.07 -4.83
CA GLY A 90 -7.04 4.77 -3.96
C GLY A 90 -7.38 4.87 -2.47
N VAL A 91 -8.42 5.65 -2.12
CA VAL A 91 -8.87 5.84 -0.73
C VAL A 91 -10.27 5.24 -0.49
N SER A 92 -11.11 5.08 -1.53
CA SER A 92 -12.50 4.63 -1.39
C SER A 92 -12.75 3.14 -1.70
N ARG A 93 -11.88 2.46 -2.47
CA ARG A 93 -12.05 1.02 -2.84
C ARG A 93 -11.34 0.02 -1.93
N ARG A 94 -10.40 0.44 -1.09
CA ARG A 94 -9.78 -0.44 -0.06
C ARG A 94 -10.56 -0.63 1.27
N PRO A 95 -11.70 0.02 1.60
CA PRO A 95 -12.21 -0.01 2.97
C PRO A 95 -12.74 -1.39 3.37
N ALA A 96 -13.17 -2.24 2.44
CA ALA A 96 -13.54 -3.63 2.73
C ALA A 96 -12.32 -4.48 3.11
N PHE A 97 -11.22 -4.38 2.34
CA PHE A 97 -9.97 -5.06 2.67
C PHE A 97 -9.34 -4.51 3.96
N SER A 98 -9.29 -3.19 4.12
CA SER A 98 -8.84 -2.57 5.37
C SER A 98 -9.74 -2.90 6.56
N ALA A 99 -11.05 -3.13 6.35
CA ALA A 99 -11.93 -3.64 7.39
C ALA A 99 -11.58 -5.08 7.76
N ALA A 100 -11.19 -5.93 6.81
CA ALA A 100 -10.68 -7.27 7.11
C ALA A 100 -9.38 -7.20 7.94
N LEU A 101 -8.43 -6.34 7.55
CA LEU A 101 -7.22 -6.07 8.34
C LEU A 101 -7.57 -5.58 9.75
N LEU A 102 -8.56 -4.68 9.88
CA LEU A 102 -9.03 -4.18 11.16
C LEU A 102 -9.63 -5.30 12.03
N LEU A 103 -10.49 -6.15 11.46
CA LEU A 103 -11.08 -7.27 12.19
C LEU A 103 -10.01 -8.23 12.68
N TYR A 104 -9.08 -8.62 11.80
CA TYR A 104 -7.97 -9.48 12.17
C TYR A 104 -7.10 -8.84 13.26
N ALA A 105 -6.74 -7.57 13.10
CA ALA A 105 -5.92 -6.87 14.08
C ALA A 105 -6.64 -6.72 15.43
N ARG A 106 -7.97 -6.60 15.45
CA ARG A 106 -8.74 -6.59 16.69
C ARG A 106 -8.78 -7.96 17.36
N GLU A 107 -8.92 -9.01 16.58
CA GLU A 107 -9.08 -10.37 17.08
C GLU A 107 -7.75 -10.95 17.60
N TYR A 108 -6.66 -10.74 16.86
CA TYR A 108 -5.37 -11.41 17.14
C TYR A 108 -4.28 -10.47 17.62
N LEU A 109 -4.36 -9.16 17.32
CA LEU A 109 -3.28 -8.20 17.60
C LEU A 109 -3.68 -7.10 18.57
N SER A 110 -4.86 -7.12 19.18
CA SER A 110 -5.27 -6.07 20.13
C SER A 110 -4.81 -6.32 21.56
N ASP A 111 -4.31 -7.52 21.86
CA ASP A 111 -3.79 -7.92 23.15
C ASP A 111 -2.28 -8.13 23.10
N GLY A 112 -1.57 -8.02 24.23
CA GLY A 112 -0.10 -8.17 24.30
C GLY A 112 0.71 -6.90 24.03
N TRP A 113 0.06 -5.73 24.00
CA TRP A 113 0.75 -4.44 24.03
C TRP A 113 1.00 -4.00 25.47
N GLN A 114 2.14 -3.35 25.69
CA GLN A 114 2.51 -2.81 27.00
C GLN A 114 2.98 -1.37 26.86
N ALA A 115 2.62 -0.53 27.83
CA ALA A 115 3.18 0.79 28.00
C ALA A 115 4.22 0.75 29.13
N GLN A 116 5.50 0.93 28.79
CA GLN A 116 6.59 0.99 29.76
C GLN A 116 6.93 2.46 30.04
N ASN A 117 6.78 2.89 31.30
CA ASN A 117 6.98 4.30 31.70
C ASN A 117 6.15 5.30 30.87
N GLY A 118 4.93 4.90 30.48
CA GLY A 118 4.05 5.70 29.62
C GLY A 118 4.40 5.67 28.13
N SER A 119 5.47 4.99 27.72
CA SER A 119 5.86 4.86 26.32
C SER A 119 5.47 3.49 25.75
N VAL A 120 5.00 3.48 24.51
CA VAL A 120 4.80 2.26 23.72
C VAL A 120 5.82 2.25 22.59
N SER A 121 6.66 1.22 22.56
CA SER A 121 7.64 0.99 21.49
C SER A 121 7.52 -0.42 20.95
N PHE A 122 7.59 -0.57 19.64
CA PHE A 122 7.55 -1.86 18.97
C PHE A 122 8.37 -1.85 17.68
N ASP A 123 8.82 -3.01 17.22
CA ASP A 123 9.55 -3.13 15.96
C ASP A 123 8.76 -3.99 14.98
N MET A 124 8.82 -3.64 13.69
CA MET A 124 8.29 -4.43 12.60
C MET A 124 9.45 -4.87 11.73
N ASP A 125 9.67 -6.18 11.64
CA ASP A 125 10.73 -6.78 10.84
C ASP A 125 10.12 -7.45 9.62
N PHE A 126 10.37 -6.84 8.46
CA PHE A 126 9.88 -7.36 7.19
C PHE A 126 10.97 -8.18 6.51
N PRO A 127 10.63 -9.35 5.93
CA PRO A 127 11.55 -10.02 5.06
C PRO A 127 11.87 -9.13 3.86
N LYS A 128 13.06 -9.29 3.27
CA LYS A 128 13.39 -8.61 2.02
C LYS A 128 12.45 -9.08 0.91
N VAL A 129 11.44 -8.27 0.59
CA VAL A 129 10.48 -8.56 -0.48
C VAL A 129 11.01 -7.99 -1.80
N GLU A 130 11.17 -8.83 -2.81
CA GLU A 130 11.47 -8.35 -4.17
C GLU A 130 10.33 -7.46 -4.69
N LYS A 131 10.68 -6.40 -5.43
CA LYS A 131 9.69 -5.50 -6.02
C LYS A 131 8.65 -6.29 -6.81
N GLY A 132 7.38 -6.15 -6.41
CA GLY A 132 6.25 -6.79 -7.07
C GLY A 132 5.81 -8.13 -6.49
N LYS A 133 6.57 -8.73 -5.56
CA LYS A 133 6.12 -9.91 -4.82
C LYS A 133 5.18 -9.52 -3.68
N ALA A 134 4.23 -10.41 -3.37
CA ALA A 134 3.32 -10.24 -2.24
C ALA A 134 4.08 -10.50 -0.92
N LEU A 135 3.72 -9.77 0.12
CA LEU A 135 4.23 -10.02 1.47
C LEU A 135 3.50 -11.24 2.05
N SER A 136 4.24 -12.28 2.42
CA SER A 136 3.69 -13.51 2.99
C SER A 136 3.53 -13.45 4.51
N SER A 137 4.51 -12.88 5.20
CA SER A 137 4.52 -12.69 6.65
C SER A 137 5.48 -11.57 7.03
N PHE A 138 5.36 -11.09 8.27
CA PHE A 138 6.33 -10.19 8.91
C PHE A 138 6.40 -10.49 10.40
N PHE A 139 7.49 -10.11 11.07
CA PHE A 139 7.57 -10.23 12.52
C PHE A 139 7.16 -8.92 13.20
N LEU A 140 6.27 -9.01 14.17
CA LEU A 140 5.92 -7.93 15.08
C LEU A 140 6.61 -8.20 16.42
N VAL A 141 7.47 -7.28 16.84
CA VAL A 141 8.20 -7.35 18.11
C VAL A 141 7.62 -6.32 19.05
N ARG A 142 6.93 -6.79 20.10
CA ARG A 142 6.38 -5.95 21.17
C ARG A 142 7.12 -6.28 22.46
N GLU A 143 6.65 -7.31 23.15
CA GLU A 143 7.35 -7.99 24.23
C GLU A 143 8.00 -9.28 23.71
N ALA A 144 7.21 -10.11 23.01
CA ALA A 144 7.67 -11.26 22.26
C ALA A 144 7.82 -10.92 20.76
N ARG A 145 8.71 -11.65 20.08
CA ARG A 145 8.80 -11.66 18.62
C ARG A 145 7.77 -12.63 18.07
N GLU A 146 6.75 -12.10 17.42
CA GLU A 146 5.62 -12.87 16.89
C GLU A 146 5.62 -12.82 15.36
N GLU A 147 5.51 -13.98 14.70
CA GLU A 147 5.34 -14.03 13.24
C GLU A 147 3.87 -13.84 12.88
N ILE A 148 3.59 -12.81 12.09
CA ILE A 148 2.25 -12.51 11.60
C ILE A 148 2.11 -13.03 10.18
N SER A 149 1.38 -14.14 10.02
CA SER A 149 1.06 -14.70 8.71
C SER A 149 0.01 -13.87 7.99
N LEU A 150 0.26 -13.55 6.72
CA LEU A 150 -0.66 -12.83 5.85
C LEU A 150 -1.34 -13.74 4.82
N ALA A 151 -1.11 -15.06 4.90
CA ALA A 151 -1.66 -16.04 3.96
C ALA A 151 -3.19 -15.99 3.87
N GLN A 152 -3.86 -15.73 4.99
CA GLN A 152 -5.32 -15.57 5.10
C GLN A 152 -5.91 -14.41 4.29
N PHE A 153 -5.08 -13.42 3.93
CA PHE A 153 -5.51 -12.28 3.10
C PHE A 153 -5.32 -12.54 1.60
N GLY A 154 -4.67 -13.65 1.22
CA GLY A 154 -4.47 -14.07 -0.17
C GLY A 154 -3.40 -13.28 -0.92
N GLU A 155 -3.37 -13.43 -2.24
CA GLU A 155 -2.43 -12.71 -3.10
C GLU A 155 -2.80 -11.22 -3.21
N GLY A 156 -1.81 -10.35 -3.04
CA GLY A 156 -2.01 -8.90 -3.22
C GLY A 156 -1.55 -8.05 -2.04
N VAL A 157 -1.34 -8.66 -0.87
CA VAL A 157 -0.85 -8.00 0.33
C VAL A 157 0.52 -7.36 0.06
N ASP A 158 0.66 -6.10 0.48
CA ASP A 158 1.91 -5.34 0.38
C ASP A 158 2.45 -4.93 1.76
N LEU A 159 3.63 -4.29 1.77
CA LEU A 159 4.26 -3.80 3.01
C LEU A 159 3.37 -2.78 3.75
N MET A 160 2.59 -1.97 3.03
CA MET A 160 1.69 -0.98 3.62
C MET A 160 0.53 -1.62 4.35
N ASP A 161 0.04 -2.76 3.87
CA ASP A 161 -0.97 -3.55 4.56
C ASP A 161 -0.42 -4.15 5.86
N GLY A 162 0.84 -4.59 5.87
CA GLY A 162 1.54 -5.04 7.08
C GLY A 162 1.69 -3.92 8.13
N TYR A 163 2.09 -2.72 7.70
CA TYR A 163 2.11 -1.54 8.58
C TYR A 163 0.72 -1.22 9.15
N ALA A 164 -0.30 -1.23 8.30
CA ALA A 164 -1.67 -0.95 8.71
C ALA A 164 -2.15 -1.97 9.75
N LEU A 165 -1.82 -3.25 9.59
CA LEU A 165 -2.21 -4.31 10.50
C LEU A 165 -1.65 -4.12 11.91
N ALA A 166 -0.34 -3.87 12.04
CA ALA A 166 0.28 -3.61 13.33
C ALA A 166 -0.29 -2.35 14.00
N LEU A 167 -0.48 -1.27 13.24
CA LEU A 167 -1.05 -0.02 13.75
C LEU A 167 -2.52 -0.14 14.15
N PHE A 168 -3.32 -0.93 13.42
CA PHE A 168 -4.71 -1.21 13.78
C PHE A 168 -4.80 -2.02 15.06
N GLY A 169 -3.87 -2.95 15.29
CA GLY A 169 -3.76 -3.69 16.56
C GLY A 169 -3.49 -2.74 17.71
N LEU A 170 -2.47 -1.87 17.57
CA LEU A 170 -2.12 -0.86 18.57
C LEU A 170 -3.28 0.09 18.88
N PHE A 171 -3.93 0.65 17.86
CA PHE A 171 -5.03 1.58 18.09
C PHE A 171 -6.24 0.89 18.71
N SER A 172 -6.50 -0.37 18.37
CA SER A 172 -7.58 -1.14 18.99
C SER A 172 -7.28 -1.45 20.45
N TRP A 173 -6.01 -1.74 20.80
CA TRP A 173 -5.58 -1.87 22.20
C TRP A 173 -5.74 -0.56 22.99
N LEU A 174 -5.34 0.58 22.41
CA LEU A 174 -5.50 1.89 23.04
C LEU A 174 -6.98 2.23 23.26
N GLU A 175 -7.86 1.91 22.30
CA GLU A 175 -9.31 2.07 22.47
C GLU A 175 -9.88 1.14 23.55
N LYS A 176 -9.42 -0.11 23.62
CA LYS A 176 -9.89 -1.12 24.59
C LYS A 176 -9.47 -0.79 26.03
N THR A 177 -8.24 -0.31 26.23
CA THR A 177 -7.64 -0.12 27.56
C THR A 177 -7.82 1.28 28.12
N GLY A 178 -8.00 2.30 27.27
CA GLY A 178 -8.11 3.69 27.72
C GLY A 178 -6.85 4.25 28.40
N ILE A 179 -5.71 3.55 28.29
CA ILE A 179 -4.46 3.95 28.93
C ILE A 179 -3.94 5.26 28.34
N SER A 180 -3.49 6.16 29.21
CA SER A 180 -2.77 7.37 28.82
C SER A 180 -1.31 7.04 28.52
N VAL A 181 -0.87 7.31 27.29
CA VAL A 181 0.51 7.15 26.85
C VAL A 181 1.13 8.53 26.64
N THR A 182 2.43 8.66 26.90
CA THR A 182 3.25 9.86 26.72
C THR A 182 4.02 9.83 25.40
N GLU A 183 4.38 8.64 24.92
CA GLU A 183 5.05 8.42 23.63
C GLU A 183 4.57 7.13 22.96
N ILE A 184 4.44 7.16 21.63
CA ILE A 184 4.28 5.98 20.78
C ILE A 184 5.33 6.06 19.69
N SER A 185 6.16 5.04 19.58
CA SER A 185 7.19 4.94 18.55
C SER A 185 7.33 3.52 18.01
N TYR A 186 7.89 3.40 16.81
CA TYR A 186 8.22 2.10 16.23
C TYR A 186 9.47 2.14 15.38
N ARG A 187 10.09 0.98 15.14
CA ARG A 187 11.16 0.84 14.14
C ARG A 187 10.76 -0.13 13.04
N VAL A 188 11.41 0.06 11.89
CA VAL A 188 11.28 -0.85 10.75
C VAL A 188 12.62 -1.51 10.51
N MET A 189 12.63 -2.83 10.62
CA MET A 189 13.77 -3.67 10.32
C MET A 189 13.52 -4.40 9.00
N GLU A 190 14.61 -4.66 8.28
CA GLU A 190 14.63 -5.55 7.12
C GLU A 190 15.58 -6.69 7.45
N ASN A 191 15.05 -7.92 7.52
CA ASN A 191 15.80 -9.12 7.94
C ASN A 191 16.58 -8.92 9.26
N GLY A 192 15.97 -8.30 10.27
CA GLY A 192 16.57 -8.05 11.57
C GLY A 192 17.61 -6.91 11.60
N LEU A 193 17.87 -6.25 10.47
CA LEU A 193 18.73 -5.07 10.40
C LEU A 193 17.88 -3.81 10.39
N ALA A 194 18.17 -2.87 11.29
CA ALA A 194 17.53 -1.57 11.27
C ALA A 194 17.81 -0.87 9.94
N THR A 195 16.74 -0.44 9.26
CA THR A 195 16.89 0.35 8.03
C THR A 195 17.67 1.64 8.35
N ARG A 196 18.85 1.81 7.73
CA ARG A 196 19.70 3.01 7.92
C ARG A 196 18.99 4.26 7.40
N ARG A 197 18.19 4.89 8.26
CA ARG A 197 17.65 6.25 8.11
C ARG A 197 18.05 7.09 9.32
N ARG A 198 18.00 8.43 9.18
CA ARG A 198 18.16 9.40 10.28
C ARG A 198 17.33 8.94 11.50
N ASN A 199 17.90 9.02 12.71
CA ASN A 199 17.33 8.53 14.00
C ASN A 199 17.25 7.00 14.17
N ASN A 200 18.25 6.23 13.72
CA ASN A 200 18.30 4.76 13.88
C ASN A 200 17.03 4.02 13.40
N GLY A 201 16.31 4.58 12.43
CA GLY A 201 15.05 4.01 11.93
C GLY A 201 13.84 4.12 12.89
N LYS A 202 13.92 4.94 13.95
CA LYS A 202 12.81 5.21 14.89
C LYS A 202 11.81 6.21 14.32
N PHE A 203 10.57 5.79 14.20
CA PHE A 203 9.42 6.59 13.81
C PHE A 203 8.58 6.92 15.04
N VAL A 204 8.27 8.20 15.25
CA VAL A 204 7.45 8.66 16.38
C VAL A 204 6.05 9.03 15.87
N LEU A 205 5.03 8.42 16.47
CA LEU A 205 3.61 8.64 16.14
C LEU A 205 2.94 9.61 17.11
N TYR A 206 3.37 9.58 18.36
CA TYR A 206 2.83 10.40 19.44
C TYR A 206 3.95 10.72 20.42
N ALA A 207 4.05 11.98 20.87
CA ALA A 207 5.01 12.38 21.89
C ALA A 207 4.51 13.64 22.61
N GLY A 208 4.72 13.71 23.93
CA GLY A 208 4.47 14.92 24.72
C GLY A 208 3.02 15.42 24.62
N GLY A 209 2.05 14.51 24.60
CA GLY A 209 0.63 14.87 24.52
C GLY A 209 0.11 15.15 23.10
N LYS A 210 0.95 15.03 22.06
CA LYS A 210 0.60 15.43 20.69
C LYS A 210 0.90 14.34 19.67
N TRP A 211 -0.03 14.17 18.73
CA TRP A 211 0.16 13.33 17.54
C TRP A 211 1.03 14.03 16.51
N THR A 212 2.05 13.34 16.01
CA THR A 212 2.86 13.78 14.86
C THR A 212 2.03 13.76 13.57
N LEU A 213 2.52 14.36 12.47
CA LEU A 213 1.81 14.37 11.20
C LEU A 213 1.48 12.95 10.71
N SER A 214 2.45 12.04 10.77
CA SER A 214 2.28 10.62 10.45
C SER A 214 1.28 9.97 11.38
N GLY A 215 1.39 10.19 12.70
CA GLY A 215 0.46 9.69 13.70
C GLY A 215 -0.98 10.13 13.46
N ARG A 216 -1.21 11.41 13.12
CA ARG A 216 -2.53 11.94 12.76
C ARG A 216 -3.09 11.26 11.51
N SER A 217 -2.27 11.07 10.48
CA SER A 217 -2.67 10.41 9.24
C SER A 217 -3.12 8.97 9.48
N PHE A 218 -2.32 8.18 10.22
CA PHE A 218 -2.66 6.79 10.56
C PHE A 218 -3.91 6.71 11.44
N ARG A 219 -4.01 7.56 12.47
CA ARG A 219 -5.19 7.61 13.35
C ARG A 219 -6.46 8.00 12.58
N ALA A 220 -6.36 8.93 11.65
CA ALA A 220 -7.49 9.31 10.78
C ALA A 220 -7.88 8.18 9.82
N SER A 221 -6.91 7.45 9.27
CA SER A 221 -7.16 6.24 8.47
C SER A 221 -7.91 5.19 9.29
N TYR A 222 -7.39 4.84 10.47
CA TYR A 222 -8.02 3.91 11.40
C TYR A 222 -9.47 4.30 11.72
N ARG A 223 -9.72 5.55 12.14
CA ARG A 223 -11.07 6.04 12.44
C ARG A 223 -12.03 5.93 11.26
N ARG A 224 -11.56 6.21 10.03
CA ARG A 224 -12.38 6.06 8.82
C ARG A 224 -12.77 4.61 8.59
N ILE A 225 -11.84 3.68 8.77
CA ILE A 225 -12.12 2.24 8.62
C ILE A 225 -13.04 1.73 9.72
N VAL A 226 -12.85 2.13 10.98
CA VAL A 226 -13.78 1.80 12.08
C VAL A 226 -15.19 2.31 11.76
N LYS A 227 -15.33 3.56 11.32
CA LYS A 227 -16.62 4.14 10.93
C LYS A 227 -17.26 3.37 9.77
N TYR A 228 -16.48 2.97 8.78
CA TYR A 228 -16.94 2.13 7.68
C TYR A 228 -17.41 0.75 8.18
N ALA A 229 -16.61 0.09 9.01
CA ALA A 229 -16.91 -1.24 9.53
C ALA A 229 -18.19 -1.24 10.38
N ARG A 230 -18.40 -0.23 11.23
CA ARG A 230 -19.66 -0.04 11.98
C ARG A 230 -20.85 0.19 11.05
N ARG A 231 -20.72 1.08 10.06
CA ARG A 231 -21.78 1.32 9.05
C ARG A 231 -22.16 0.06 8.27
N LYS A 232 -21.24 -0.89 8.13
CA LYS A 232 -21.45 -2.16 7.45
C LYS A 232 -21.84 -3.30 8.40
N GLY A 233 -22.07 -3.01 9.69
CA GLY A 233 -22.45 -4.01 10.69
C GLY A 233 -21.34 -5.03 11.01
N LEU A 234 -20.09 -4.75 10.63
CA LEU A 234 -18.96 -5.66 10.87
C LEU A 234 -18.49 -5.58 12.32
N LEU A 235 -18.52 -4.37 12.87
CA LEU A 235 -18.29 -4.09 14.28
C LEU A 235 -19.64 -3.73 14.90
N THR A 236 -20.03 -4.46 15.94
CA THR A 236 -21.06 -4.05 16.89
C THR A 236 -20.46 -3.02 17.84
N GLU A 237 -21.25 -2.03 18.25
CA GLU A 237 -20.82 -0.98 19.19
C GLU A 237 -20.31 -1.54 20.52
#